data_AF-A0A447S727-F1
#
_entry.id   AF-A0A447S727-F1
#
_cell.length_a   1.000
_cell.length_b   1.000
_cell.length_c   1.000
_cell.angle_alpha   90.00
_cell.angle_beta   90.00
_cell.angle_gamma   90.00
#
_symmetry.space_group_name_H-M   'P 1'
#
loop_
_entity.id
_entity.type
_entity.pdbx_description
1 polymer ?
#
loop_
_entity_poly.entity_id
_entity_poly.type
_entity_poly.pdbx_seq_one_letter_code
_entity_poly.pdbx_strand_id
1 'polypeptide(L)'
;MLSTKATLDRPYIAHALHDSRHVDPVTEKNSTRNVIRTPANNKLRMEDKRGEEHIKLSTEYGGKTQLNLGHNVNAQRELRGRGCGTAYG
;
A
#
# COMPACT_ATOMS: atom_id res chain seq x y z
N MET A 1 -23.12 5.45 19.82
CA MET A 1 -23.98 6.58 19.41
C MET A 1 -23.32 7.86 19.93
N LEU A 2 -22.47 8.51 19.13
CA LEU A 2 -21.91 9.83 19.46
C LEU A 2 -22.67 10.84 18.60
N SER A 3 -23.47 11.72 19.21
CA SER A 3 -24.21 12.75 18.49
C SER A 3 -23.36 14.01 18.44
N THR A 4 -22.64 14.20 17.34
CA THR A 4 -22.10 15.50 16.97
C THR A 4 -23.21 16.27 16.25
N LYS A 5 -23.46 17.51 16.67
CA LYS A 5 -24.50 18.37 16.10
C LYS A 5 -24.08 18.80 14.69
N ALA A 6 -24.31 17.94 13.70
CA ALA A 6 -24.03 18.22 12.30
C ALA A 6 -25.14 19.09 11.71
N THR A 7 -24.81 20.32 11.32
CA THR A 7 -25.69 21.15 10.48
C THR A 7 -25.58 20.65 9.03
N LEU A 8 -26.71 20.40 8.36
CA LEU A 8 -26.76 19.81 7.02
C LEU A 8 -25.97 20.62 5.96
N ASP A 9 -25.73 21.90 6.21
CA ASP A 9 -25.07 22.84 5.30
C ASP A 9 -23.53 22.75 5.32
N ARG A 10 -22.95 21.85 6.11
CA ARG A 10 -21.49 21.66 6.23
C ARG A 10 -21.11 20.19 6.12
N PRO A 11 -21.24 19.59 4.93
CA PRO A 11 -20.87 18.20 4.75
C PRO A 11 -19.37 18.01 5.02
N TYR A 12 -19.04 16.95 5.77
CA TYR A 12 -17.68 16.51 6.04
C TYR A 12 -17.53 15.05 5.61
N ILE A 13 -16.53 14.77 4.78
CA ILE A 13 -16.17 13.40 4.42
C ILE A 13 -15.15 12.92 5.45
N ALA A 14 -15.58 12.02 6.33
CA ALA A 14 -14.71 11.45 7.36
C ALA A 14 -13.84 10.31 6.81
N HIS A 15 -14.43 9.45 5.97
CA HIS A 15 -13.82 8.20 5.52
C HIS A 15 -14.32 7.82 4.12
N ALA A 16 -13.57 6.95 3.45
CA ALA A 16 -14.00 6.23 2.26
C ALA A 16 -13.93 4.72 2.54
N LEU A 17 -14.91 3.98 2.03
CA LEU A 17 -14.97 2.52 2.13
C LEU A 17 -14.96 1.92 0.72
N HIS A 18 -14.35 0.75 0.58
CA HIS A 18 -14.36 -0.03 -0.66
C HIS A 18 -15.77 -0.58 -0.96
N ASP A 19 -16.04 -0.84 -2.24
CA ASP A 19 -17.28 -1.49 -2.70
C ASP A 19 -16.94 -2.67 -3.63
N SER A 20 -17.95 -3.40 -4.12
CA SER A 20 -17.75 -4.56 -4.99
C SER A 20 -17.12 -4.24 -6.35
N ARG A 21 -17.17 -2.97 -6.79
CA ARG A 21 -16.57 -2.50 -8.05
C ARG A 21 -15.18 -1.88 -7.81
N HIS A 22 -14.94 -1.35 -6.62
CA HIS A 22 -13.69 -0.74 -6.17
C HIS A 22 -13.12 -1.53 -4.99
N VAL A 23 -12.67 -2.75 -5.30
CA VAL A 23 -12.15 -3.69 -4.31
C VAL A 23 -10.88 -3.19 -3.62
N ASP A 24 -10.71 -3.63 -2.38
CA ASP A 24 -9.54 -3.28 -1.57
C ASP A 24 -8.24 -3.87 -2.17
N PRO A 25 -7.13 -3.11 -2.22
CA PRO A 25 -5.82 -3.67 -2.58
C PRO A 25 -5.30 -4.74 -1.58
N VAL A 26 -5.83 -4.74 -0.35
CA VAL A 26 -5.57 -5.72 0.70
C VAL A 26 -6.77 -6.67 0.79
N THR A 27 -6.48 -7.95 0.71
CA THR A 27 -7.42 -9.06 0.62
C THR A 27 -6.98 -10.14 1.60
N GLU A 28 -7.78 -11.20 1.77
CA GLU A 28 -7.40 -12.35 2.59
C GLU A 28 -6.04 -12.96 2.21
N LYS A 29 -5.71 -12.98 0.92
CA LYS A 29 -4.45 -13.56 0.40
C LYS A 29 -3.20 -12.77 0.79
N ASN A 30 -3.36 -11.53 1.26
CA ASN A 30 -2.27 -10.61 1.57
C ASN A 30 -2.63 -9.70 2.76
N SER A 31 -3.35 -10.27 3.73
CA SER A 31 -4.00 -9.59 4.86
C SER A 31 -3.05 -8.89 5.82
N THR A 32 -1.76 -9.22 5.78
CA THR A 32 -0.69 -8.58 6.57
C THR A 32 -0.12 -7.32 5.93
N ARG A 33 -0.68 -6.88 4.80
CA ARG A 33 -0.19 -5.70 4.08
C ARG A 33 -0.95 -4.44 4.45
N ASN A 34 -0.20 -3.35 4.50
CA ASN A 34 -0.72 -1.99 4.51
C ASN A 34 -0.34 -1.33 3.18
N VAL A 35 -1.32 -0.84 2.41
CA VAL A 35 -1.11 -0.31 1.06
C VAL A 35 -1.79 1.03 0.86
N ILE A 36 -1.01 2.02 0.39
CA ILE A 36 -1.53 3.25 -0.21
C ILE A 36 -1.16 3.20 -1.69
N ARG A 37 -2.15 3.27 -2.58
CA ARG A 37 -1.95 3.20 -4.03
C ARG A 37 -2.78 4.27 -4.74
N THR A 38 -2.16 5.00 -5.67
CA THR A 38 -2.85 5.96 -6.53
C THR A 38 -3.38 5.31 -7.81
N PRO A 39 -4.29 5.97 -8.57
CA PRO A 39 -4.76 5.48 -9.87
C PRO A 39 -3.63 5.26 -10.89
N ALA A 40 -2.59 6.11 -10.85
CA ALA A 40 -1.38 5.97 -11.67
C ALA A 40 -0.38 4.94 -11.11
N ASN A 41 -0.78 4.09 -10.17
CA ASN A 41 -0.01 3.00 -9.57
C ASN A 41 1.22 3.39 -8.72
N ASN A 42 1.38 4.67 -8.37
CA ASN A 42 2.31 5.08 -7.30
C ASN A 42 1.89 4.38 -6.00
N LYS A 43 2.87 3.83 -5.27
CA LYS A 43 2.58 2.86 -4.22
C LYS A 43 3.50 3.01 -3.03
N LEU A 44 2.91 3.05 -1.85
CA LEU A 44 3.56 2.82 -0.57
C LEU A 44 2.96 1.54 0.01
N ARG A 45 3.81 0.54 0.30
CA ARG A 45 3.38 -0.75 0.83
C ARG A 45 4.26 -1.14 2.01
N MET A 46 3.65 -1.57 3.10
CA MET A 46 4.30 -2.22 4.22
C MET A 46 3.78 -3.65 4.33
N GLU A 47 4.66 -4.58 4.66
CA GLU A 47 4.36 -5.98 4.90
C GLU A 47 4.74 -6.31 6.34
N ASP A 48 3.76 -6.78 7.12
CA ASP A 48 3.94 -7.15 8.53
C ASP A 48 3.87 -8.68 8.75
N LYS A 49 4.05 -9.46 7.67
CA LYS A 49 4.18 -10.92 7.77
C LYS A 49 5.50 -11.27 8.47
N ARG A 50 5.39 -12.02 9.58
CA ARG A 50 6.54 -12.42 10.40
C ARG A 50 7.63 -13.12 9.57
N GLY A 51 8.86 -12.61 9.64
CA GLY A 51 10.03 -13.12 8.92
C GLY A 51 10.17 -12.65 7.46
N GLU A 52 9.15 -11.96 6.94
CA GLU A 52 9.08 -11.41 5.58
C GLU A 52 8.80 -9.90 5.59
N GLU A 53 9.11 -9.21 6.69
CA GLU A 53 8.78 -7.80 6.89
C GLU A 53 9.54 -6.90 5.91
N HIS A 54 8.83 -6.01 5.24
CA HIS A 54 9.45 -5.06 4.32
C HIS A 54 8.57 -3.83 4.03
N ILE A 55 9.23 -2.76 3.57
CA ILE A 55 8.60 -1.54 3.09
C ILE A 55 8.99 -1.34 1.62
N LYS A 56 8.04 -0.91 0.81
CA LYS A 56 8.22 -0.57 -0.60
C LYS A 56 7.60 0.78 -0.93
N LEU A 57 8.37 1.62 -1.61
CA LEU A 57 7.92 2.85 -2.25
C LEU A 57 8.19 2.76 -3.75
N SER A 58 7.20 3.08 -4.59
CA SER A 58 7.41 3.12 -6.04
C SER A 58 6.62 4.21 -6.74
N THR A 59 7.22 4.76 -7.79
CA THR A 59 6.64 5.74 -8.72
C THR A 59 6.70 5.21 -10.16
N GLU A 60 5.72 5.59 -10.99
CA GLU A 60 5.73 5.31 -12.43
C GLU A 60 6.27 6.50 -13.26
N TYR A 61 6.67 7.60 -12.62
CA TYR A 61 7.15 8.80 -13.31
C TYR A 61 8.46 8.54 -14.07
N GLY A 62 8.42 8.70 -15.40
CA GLY A 62 9.61 8.59 -16.27
C GLY A 62 10.18 7.17 -16.39
N GLY A 63 9.41 6.16 -16.02
CA GLY A 63 9.89 4.79 -15.80
C GLY A 63 9.62 4.35 -14.37
N LYS A 64 9.76 3.05 -14.10
CA LYS A 64 9.37 2.49 -12.81
C LYS A 64 10.54 2.58 -11.85
N THR A 65 10.50 3.56 -10.95
CA THR A 65 11.51 3.70 -9.90
C THR A 65 10.98 3.18 -8.57
N GLN A 66 11.79 2.38 -7.86
CA GLN A 66 11.39 1.73 -6.61
C GLN A 66 12.50 1.79 -5.55
N LEU A 67 12.07 1.95 -4.30
CA LEU A 67 12.88 1.78 -3.10
C LEU A 67 12.25 0.65 -2.27
N ASN A 68 13.04 -0.36 -1.93
CA ASN A 68 12.62 -1.49 -1.09
C ASN A 68 13.54 -1.60 0.12
N LEU A 69 12.96 -1.86 1.29
CA LEU A 69 13.65 -1.97 2.58
C LEU A 69 13.18 -3.25 3.30
N GLY A 70 14.10 -4.02 3.89
CA GLY A 70 13.79 -5.22 4.66
C GLY A 70 13.92 -6.49 3.83
N HIS A 71 12.93 -7.37 3.89
CA HIS A 71 12.89 -8.65 3.17
C HIS A 71 12.65 -8.45 1.66
N ASN A 72 13.73 -8.32 0.90
CA ASN A 72 13.67 -8.10 -0.55
C ASN A 72 13.58 -9.43 -1.29
N VAL A 73 12.60 -9.56 -2.19
CA VAL A 73 12.38 -10.75 -3.01
C VAL A 73 12.46 -10.44 -4.51
N ASN A 74 12.72 -11.46 -5.33
CA ASN A 74 12.61 -11.36 -6.79
C ASN A 74 11.14 -11.54 -7.26
N ALA A 75 10.92 -11.54 -8.57
CA ALA A 75 9.60 -11.74 -9.16
C ALA A 75 9.00 -13.12 -8.82
N GLN A 76 9.86 -14.11 -8.60
CA GLN A 76 9.55 -15.48 -8.18
C GLN A 76 9.36 -15.61 -6.66
N ARG A 77 9.43 -14.50 -5.91
CA ARG A 77 9.36 -14.44 -4.43
C ARG A 77 10.54 -15.09 -3.70
N GLU A 78 11.65 -15.32 -4.38
CA GLU A 78 12.87 -15.83 -3.76
C GLU A 78 13.61 -14.67 -3.08
N LEU A 79 14.15 -14.93 -1.89
CA LEU A 79 14.88 -13.96 -1.10
C LEU A 79 16.13 -13.50 -1.86
N ARG A 80 16.20 -12.20 -2.17
CA ARG A 80 17.37 -11.56 -2.79
C ARG A 80 18.33 -10.96 -1.78
N GLY A 81 17.87 -10.74 -0.55
CA GLY A 81 18.66 -10.14 0.51
C GLY A 81 17.80 -9.41 1.52
N ARG A 82 18.44 -9.00 2.61
CA ARG A 82 17.84 -8.18 3.67
C ARG A 82 18.50 -6.81 3.65
N GLY A 83 17.72 -5.73 3.62
CA GLY A 83 18.26 -4.37 3.70
C GLY A 83 17.62 -3.39 2.71
N CYS A 84 18.35 -2.34 2.36
CA CYS A 84 17.92 -1.29 1.44
C CYS A 84 18.34 -1.59 0.00
N GLY A 85 17.43 -1.39 -0.95
CA GLY A 85 17.73 -1.48 -2.38
C GLY A 85 16.89 -0.51 -3.19
N THR A 86 17.54 0.18 -4.14
CA THR A 86 16.88 0.95 -5.18
C THR A 86 16.86 0.14 -6.47
N ALA A 87 15.81 0.31 -7.26
CA ALA A 87 15.71 -0.25 -8.60
C ALA A 87 15.10 0.80 -9.53
N TYR A 88 15.68 0.91 -10.71
CA TYR A 88 15.19 1.72 -11.82
C TYR A 88 14.81 0.75 -12.94
N GLY A 89 13.69 0.99 -13.59
CA GLY A 89 13.19 0.21 -14.71
C GLY A 89 12.67 1.11 -15.81
#